data_AF-A0A2T1F7Z5-F1
#
_entry.id   AF-A0A2T1F7Z5-F1
#
_cell.length_a   1.000
_cell.length_b   1.000
_cell.length_c   1.000
_cell.angle_alpha   90.00
_cell.angle_beta   90.00
_cell.angle_gamma   90.00
#
_symmetry.space_group_name_H-M   'P 1'
#
loop_
_entity.id
_entity.type
_entity.pdbx_description
1 polymer ?
#
loop_
_entity_poly.entity_id
_entity_poly.type
_entity_poly.pdbx_seq_one_letter_code
_entity_poly.pdbx_strand_id
1 'polypeptide(L)'
;AVGRTQMITADMVKPGAVVIDVGINRLTDPTTGKSRLVGDVDFESVKEIASWITPVPGGVGAMTVTMLLENTVWSYANTHGLV
;
A
#
# COMPACT_ATOMS: atom_id res chain seq x y z
N ALA A 1 6.88 -4.96 -1.34
CA ALA A 1 7.38 -3.68 -1.86
C ALA A 1 8.55 -3.95 -2.79
N VAL A 2 8.25 -4.11 -4.08
CA VAL A 2 9.21 -4.33 -5.16
C VAL A 2 9.38 -3.06 -6.01
N GLY A 3 8.39 -2.15 -6.00
CA GLY A 3 8.43 -0.90 -6.77
C GLY A 3 8.27 -1.14 -8.27
N ARG A 4 7.42 -2.11 -8.63
CA ARG A 4 7.15 -2.50 -10.02
C ARG A 4 5.66 -2.59 -10.22
N THR A 5 5.14 -1.73 -11.10
CA THR A 5 3.72 -1.64 -11.42
C THR A 5 3.10 -3.00 -11.73
N GLN A 6 2.07 -3.39 -10.96
CA GLN A 6 1.23 -4.57 -11.21
C GLN A 6 2.01 -5.88 -11.44
N MET A 7 3.15 -6.04 -10.79
CA MET A 7 3.98 -7.25 -10.90
C MET A 7 3.33 -8.46 -10.23
N ILE A 8 2.58 -8.27 -9.14
CA ILE A 8 1.96 -9.37 -8.41
C ILE A 8 0.56 -9.64 -8.97
N THR A 9 0.38 -10.81 -9.57
CA THR A 9 -0.85 -11.26 -10.22
C THR A 9 -1.59 -12.31 -9.40
N ALA A 10 -2.85 -12.60 -9.76
CA ALA A 10 -3.74 -13.50 -9.04
C ALA A 10 -3.18 -14.92 -8.81
N ASP A 11 -2.47 -15.48 -9.79
CA ASP A 11 -1.86 -16.82 -9.72
C ASP A 11 -0.71 -16.93 -8.70
N MET A 12 -0.11 -15.78 -8.34
CA MET A 12 0.95 -15.71 -7.34
C MET A 12 0.40 -15.67 -5.91
N VAL A 13 -0.91 -15.45 -5.73
CA VAL A 13 -1.53 -15.21 -4.42
C VAL A 13 -2.28 -16.45 -3.97
N LYS A 14 -2.00 -16.89 -2.74
CA LYS A 14 -2.73 -17.99 -2.10
C LYS A 14 -4.19 -17.59 -1.87
N PRO A 15 -5.19 -18.46 -2.19
CA PRO A 15 -6.59 -18.20 -1.87
C PRO A 15 -6.80 -17.86 -0.39
N GLY A 16 -7.52 -16.77 -0.13
CA GLY A 16 -7.80 -16.26 1.21
C GLY A 16 -6.65 -15.50 1.89
N ALA A 17 -5.53 -15.25 1.20
CA ALA A 17 -4.43 -14.46 1.76
C ALA A 17 -4.84 -13.01 2.06
N VAL A 18 -4.20 -12.40 3.06
CA VAL A 18 -4.24 -10.95 3.27
C VAL A 18 -3.11 -10.32 2.48
N VAL A 19 -3.42 -9.36 1.62
CA VAL A 19 -2.46 -8.69 0.73
C VAL A 19 -2.33 -7.22 1.15
N ILE A 20 -1.11 -6.83 1.52
CA ILE A 20 -0.76 -5.45 1.85
C ILE A 20 0.16 -4.91 0.75
N ASP A 21 -0.39 -4.01 -0.06
CA ASP A 21 0.33 -3.34 -1.14
C ASP A 21 0.91 -2.01 -0.66
N VAL A 22 2.23 -2.01 -0.46
CA VAL A 22 3.03 -0.84 -0.07
C VAL A 22 3.59 -0.12 -1.30
N GLY A 23 3.49 -0.72 -2.49
CA GLY A 23 4.06 -0.19 -3.72
C GLY A 23 3.42 1.14 -4.10
N ILE A 24 4.23 2.10 -4.52
CA ILE A 24 3.77 3.38 -5.06
C ILE A 24 4.47 3.58 -6.40
N ASN A 25 3.72 3.32 -7.46
CA ASN A 25 4.17 3.47 -8.83
C ASN A 25 3.27 4.50 -9.54
N ARG A 26 3.78 5.11 -10.62
CA ARG A 26 3.04 6.05 -11.45
C ARG A 26 2.81 5.44 -12.82
N LEU A 27 1.55 5.32 -13.21
CA LEU A 27 1.16 4.90 -14.55
C LEU A 27 0.63 6.11 -15.31
N THR A 28 1.24 6.42 -16.44
CA THR A 28 0.84 7.52 -17.32
C THR A 28 0.12 6.96 -18.53
N ASP A 29 -1.09 7.45 -18.78
CA ASP A 29 -1.85 7.14 -19.99
C ASP A 29 -1.15 7.78 -21.20
N PRO A 30 -0.73 7.00 -22.21
CA PRO A 30 -0.01 7.52 -23.36
C PRO A 30 -0.88 8.35 -24.31
N THR A 31 -2.20 8.22 -24.25
CA THR A 31 -3.15 8.96 -25.10
C THR A 31 -3.56 10.27 -24.45
N THR A 32 -3.84 10.25 -23.14
CA THR A 32 -4.32 11.45 -22.42
C THR A 32 -3.21 12.21 -21.69
N GLY A 33 -2.04 11.61 -21.50
CA GLY A 33 -0.93 12.15 -20.71
C GLY A 33 -1.18 12.22 -19.21
N LYS A 34 -2.36 11.77 -18.74
CA LYS A 34 -2.70 11.80 -17.32
C LYS A 34 -2.02 10.67 -16.57
N SER A 35 -1.47 10.97 -15.39
CA SER A 35 -0.87 9.97 -14.51
C SER A 35 -1.79 9.62 -13.36
N ARG A 36 -1.81 8.34 -12.99
CA ARG A 36 -2.44 7.84 -11.76
C ARG A 36 -1.44 7.05 -10.92
N LEU A 37 -1.68 7.00 -9.61
CA LEU A 37 -0.93 6.14 -8.69
C LEU A 37 -1.49 4.73 -8.77
N VAL A 38 -0.58 3.76 -8.78
CA VAL A 38 -0.88 2.33 -8.81
C VAL A 38 0.12 1.58 -7.95
N GLY A 39 -0.27 0.42 -7.43
CA GLY A 39 0.54 -0.39 -6.54
C GLY A 39 1.47 -1.37 -7.26
N ASP A 40 2.09 -2.25 -6.48
CA ASP A 40 2.85 -3.39 -7.01
C ASP A 40 1.92 -4.55 -7.41
N VAL A 41 0.67 -4.54 -6.94
CA VAL A 41 -0.31 -5.60 -7.12
C VAL A 41 -1.29 -5.24 -8.23
N ASP A 42 -1.62 -6.20 -9.08
CA ASP A 42 -2.79 -6.09 -9.95
C ASP A 42 -4.07 -6.25 -9.13
N PHE A 43 -4.55 -5.13 -8.58
CA PHE A 43 -5.63 -5.10 -7.60
C PHE A 43 -6.91 -5.80 -8.07
N GLU A 44 -7.30 -5.61 -9.33
CA GLU A 44 -8.57 -6.14 -9.85
C GLU A 44 -8.60 -7.66 -9.95
N SER A 45 -7.48 -8.29 -10.30
CA SER A 45 -7.40 -9.76 -10.36
C SER A 45 -7.17 -10.37 -8.97
N VAL A 46 -6.37 -9.72 -8.13
CA VAL A 46 -6.01 -10.25 -6.81
C VAL A 46 -7.14 -10.09 -5.79
N LYS A 47 -7.99 -9.06 -5.89
CA LYS A 47 -9.13 -8.87 -4.96
C LYS A 47 -10.12 -10.03 -4.93
N GLU A 48 -10.21 -10.80 -6.02
CA GLU A 48 -11.10 -11.96 -6.13
C GLU A 48 -10.54 -13.21 -5.42
N ILE A 49 -9.22 -13.21 -5.13
CA ILE A 49 -8.51 -14.33 -4.51
C ILE A 49 -8.22 -14.07 -3.04
N ALA A 50 -7.83 -12.83 -2.71
CA ALA A 50 -7.46 -12.42 -1.38
C ALA A 50 -8.68 -12.31 -0.46
N SER A 51 -8.50 -12.58 0.84
CA SER A 51 -9.55 -12.28 1.84
C SER A 51 -9.62 -10.80 2.16
N TRP A 52 -8.48 -10.11 2.10
CA TRP A 52 -8.34 -8.67 2.29
C TRP A 52 -7.22 -8.15 1.40
N ILE A 53 -7.41 -6.97 0.83
CA ILE A 53 -6.40 -6.30 0.01
C ILE A 53 -6.44 -4.78 0.22
N THR A 54 -5.27 -4.15 0.35
CA THR A 54 -5.18 -2.68 0.45
C THR A 54 -5.15 -2.02 -0.93
N PRO A 55 -5.92 -0.95 -1.18
CA PRO A 55 -5.88 -0.26 -2.45
C PRO A 55 -4.68 0.68 -2.57
N VAL A 56 -4.27 0.96 -3.80
CA VAL A 56 -3.34 2.04 -4.12
C VAL A 56 -3.96 2.92 -5.22
N PRO A 57 -4.25 4.20 -4.95
CA PRO A 57 -4.05 4.94 -3.70
C PRO A 57 -5.07 4.57 -2.60
N GLY A 58 -4.81 5.03 -1.36
CA GLY A 58 -5.77 4.95 -0.25
C GLY A 58 -5.47 3.90 0.82
N GLY A 59 -4.44 3.07 0.64
CA GLY A 59 -3.99 2.08 1.62
C GLY A 59 -2.82 2.58 2.48
N VAL A 60 -1.67 1.92 2.32
CA VAL A 60 -0.53 2.02 3.25
C VAL A 60 0.04 3.43 3.39
N GLY A 61 0.00 4.25 2.33
CA GLY A 61 0.58 5.60 2.37
C GLY A 61 0.00 6.51 3.46
N ALA A 62 -1.32 6.44 3.72
CA ALA A 62 -1.95 7.21 4.79
C ALA A 62 -1.48 6.72 6.18
N MET A 63 -1.37 5.40 6.35
CA MET A 63 -0.89 4.80 7.58
C MET A 63 0.57 5.16 7.87
N THR A 64 1.44 5.26 6.85
CA THR A 64 2.83 5.69 7.07
C THR A 64 2.92 7.06 7.74
N VAL A 65 2.06 8.01 7.35
CA VAL A 65 2.00 9.34 8.00
C VAL A 65 1.50 9.22 9.43
N THR A 66 0.43 8.46 9.67
CA THR A 66 -0.10 8.23 11.02
C THR A 66 0.95 7.61 11.94
N MET A 67 1.69 6.60 11.46
CA MET A 67 2.72 5.92 12.24
C MET A 67 3.94 6.81 12.53
N LEU A 68 4.28 7.73 11.64
CA LEU A 68 5.29 8.74 11.95
C LEU A 68 4.84 9.63 13.11
N LEU A 69 3.58 10.09 13.10
CA LEU A 69 3.03 10.93 14.17
C LEU A 69 2.90 10.18 15.49
N GLU A 70 2.41 8.93 15.46
CA GLU A 70 2.34 8.07 16.64
C GLU A 70 3.72 7.85 17.24
N ASN A 71 4.72 7.49 16.44
CA ASN A 71 6.09 7.32 16.91
C ASN A 71 6.67 8.61 17.50
N THR A 72 6.30 9.77 16.94
CA THR A 72 6.72 11.08 17.45
C THR A 72 6.13 11.34 18.83
N VAL A 73 4.83 11.09 19.02
CA VAL A 73 4.13 11.24 20.31
C VAL A 73 4.67 10.25 21.34
N TRP A 74 4.87 8.99 20.93
CA TRP A 74 5.40 7.94 21.79
C TRP A 74 6.82 8.27 22.28
N SER A 75 7.69 8.75 21.39
CA SER A 75 9.03 9.23 21.74
C SER A 75 8.99 10.37 22.76
N TYR A 76 8.11 11.35 22.57
CA TYR A 76 7.91 12.45 23.53
C TYR A 76 7.46 11.92 24.90
N ALA A 77 6.44 11.04 24.92
CA ALA A 77 5.89 10.49 26.15
C ALA A 77 6.93 9.70 26.95
N ASN A 78 7.70 8.83 26.29
CA ASN A 78 8.80 8.08 26.91
C ASN A 78 9.86 9.01 27.52
N THR A 79 10.29 10.04 26.79
CA THR A 79 11.35 10.95 27.23
C THR A 79 10.96 11.73 28.49
N HIS A 80 9.65 11.87 28.74
CA HIS A 80 9.10 12.60 29.89
C HIS A 80 8.44 11.67 30.92
N GLY A 81 8.60 10.35 30.82
CA GLY A 81 8.06 9.38 31.77
C GLY A 81 6.52 9.36 31.86
N LEU A 82 5.83 9.70 30.77
CA LEU A 82 4.37 9.66 30.69
C LEU A 82 3.83 8.27 30.33
N VAL A 83 4.70 7.39 29.83
CA VAL A 83 4.50 5.97 29.55
C VAL A 83 5.75 5.18 29.90
#